data_AF-A0A3N5JZ19-F1
#
_entry.id   AF-A0A3N5JZ19-F1
#
_cell.length_a   1.000
_cell.length_b   1.000
_cell.length_c   1.000
_cell.angle_alpha   90.00
_cell.angle_beta   90.00
_cell.angle_gamma   90.00
#
_symmetry.space_group_name_H-M   'P 1'
#
loop_
_entity.id
_entity.type
_entity.pdbx_description
1 polymer ?
#
loop_
_entity_poly.entity_id
_entity_poly.type
_entity_poly.pdbx_seq_one_letter_code
_entity_poly.pdbx_strand_id
1 'polypeptide(L)' 'MPDSAFAFPEQRKEPLTDAKHVRNAVARFDQVEDVSDAERDRAWKRIRAAARKFDVEISARGWRQLFEGGKAKKR' A
#
# COMPACT_ATOMS: atom_id res chain seq x y z
N MET A 1 -0.39 6.92 -17.44
CA MET A 1 -1.26 6.41 -16.34
C MET A 1 -1.72 7.59 -15.49
N PRO A 2 -3.01 7.67 -15.16
CA PRO A 2 -3.56 8.73 -14.30
C PRO A 2 -3.08 8.58 -12.85
N ASP A 3 -3.14 9.66 -12.07
CA ASP A 3 -2.72 9.69 -10.66
C ASP A 3 -3.50 8.70 -9.78
N SER A 4 -4.76 8.43 -10.13
CA SER A 4 -5.60 7.43 -9.47
C SER A 4 -5.09 5.99 -9.64
N ALA A 5 -4.14 5.75 -10.56
CA ALA A 5 -3.52 4.44 -10.75
C ALA A 5 -2.40 4.13 -9.75
N PHE A 6 -2.05 5.07 -8.85
CA PHE A 6 -0.95 4.90 -7.89
C PHE A 6 -1.45 5.08 -6.45
N ALA A 7 -0.87 4.34 -5.50
CA ALA A 7 -1.15 4.58 -4.08
C ALA A 7 -0.53 5.91 -3.60
N PHE A 8 0.65 6.23 -4.13
CA PHE A 8 1.41 7.46 -3.91
C PHE A 8 1.56 8.21 -5.25
N PRO A 9 0.59 9.05 -5.64
CA PRO A 9 0.56 9.65 -6.97
C PRO A 9 1.71 10.62 -7.26
N GLU A 10 2.08 11.45 -6.27
CA GLU A 10 3.15 12.44 -6.40
C GLU A 10 4.49 11.76 -6.69
N GLN A 11 4.77 10.66 -5.99
CA GLN A 11 5.99 9.87 -6.18
C GLN A 11 5.86 8.81 -7.28
N ARG A 12 4.66 8.64 -7.86
CA ARG A 12 4.29 7.55 -8.79
C ARG A 12 4.70 6.16 -8.28
N LYS A 13 4.64 5.94 -6.95
CA LYS A 13 4.97 4.67 -6.29
C LYS A 13 3.72 3.83 -6.08
N GLU A 14 3.91 2.51 -6.01
CA GLU A 14 2.85 1.53 -5.80
C GLU A 14 1.68 1.62 -6.80
N PRO A 15 1.89 1.19 -8.06
CA PRO A 15 0.78 1.08 -9.01
C PRO A 15 -0.32 0.18 -8.47
N LEU A 16 -1.57 0.47 -8.84
CA LEU A 16 -2.80 -0.20 -8.40
C LEU A 16 -3.66 -0.59 -9.61
N THR A 17 -3.03 -1.04 -10.71
CA THR A 17 -3.73 -1.28 -11.98
C THR A 17 -4.35 -2.67 -12.11
N ASP A 18 -3.95 -3.62 -11.27
CA ASP A 18 -4.47 -4.98 -11.23
C ASP A 18 -4.26 -5.65 -9.86
N ALA A 19 -4.81 -6.85 -9.69
CA ALA A 19 -4.72 -7.62 -8.45
C ALA A 19 -3.27 -7.89 -8.00
N LYS A 20 -2.35 -8.17 -8.94
CA LYS A 20 -0.94 -8.46 -8.64
C LYS A 20 -0.26 -7.21 -8.09
N HIS A 21 -0.49 -6.07 -8.72
CA HIS A 21 -0.01 -4.77 -8.26
C HIS A 21 -0.53 -4.41 -6.87
N VAL A 22 -1.82 -4.63 -6.60
CA VAL A 22 -2.39 -4.38 -5.26
C VAL A 22 -1.76 -5.26 -4.18
N ARG A 23 -1.59 -6.56 -4.43
CA ARG A 23 -0.94 -7.47 -3.47
C ARG A 23 0.51 -7.03 -3.19
N ASN A 24 1.24 -6.67 -4.23
CA ASN A 24 2.61 -6.16 -4.09
C ASN A 24 2.64 -4.86 -3.27
N ALA A 25 1.70 -3.95 -3.52
CA ALA A 25 1.61 -2.68 -2.80
C ALA A 25 1.34 -2.87 -1.30
N VAL A 26 0.55 -3.87 -0.92
CA VAL A 26 0.38 -4.25 0.49
C VAL A 26 1.68 -4.84 1.05
N ALA A 27 2.29 -5.78 0.33
CA ALA A 27 3.44 -6.55 0.82
C ALA A 27 4.72 -5.71 1.03
N ARG A 28 4.90 -4.62 0.28
CA ARG A 28 6.06 -3.74 0.38
C ARG A 28 5.72 -2.33 0.88
N PHE A 29 4.54 -2.16 1.47
CA PHE A 29 4.09 -0.85 1.94
C PHE A 29 5.05 -0.21 2.97
N ASP A 30 5.74 -1.05 3.76
CA ASP A 30 6.76 -0.66 4.72
C ASP A 30 8.07 -0.17 4.08
N GLN A 31 8.34 -0.55 2.83
CA GLN A 31 9.54 -0.18 2.08
C GLN A 31 9.40 1.14 1.33
N VAL A 32 8.21 1.75 1.31
CA VAL A 32 8.01 3.05 0.69
C VAL A 32 8.61 4.13 1.58
N GLU A 33 9.72 4.71 1.13
CA GLU A 33 10.43 5.81 1.80
C GLU A 33 10.04 7.19 1.22
N ASP A 34 10.46 8.26 1.91
CA ASP A 34 10.21 9.67 1.56
C ASP A 34 8.73 10.05 1.48
N VAL A 35 7.92 9.50 2.39
CA VAL A 35 6.48 9.79 2.49
C VAL A 35 6.10 10.02 3.94
N SER A 36 5.23 11.00 4.17
CA SER A 36 4.64 11.29 5.47
C SER A 36 3.61 10.24 5.89
N ASP A 37 3.34 10.13 7.19
CA ASP A 37 2.25 9.30 7.71
C ASP A 37 0.90 9.66 7.09
N ALA A 38 0.67 10.95 6.83
CA ALA A 38 -0.56 11.41 6.17
C ALA A 38 -0.66 10.91 4.71
N GLU A 39 0.47 10.84 3.99
CA GLU A 39 0.52 10.20 2.67
C GLU A 39 0.29 8.70 2.75
N ARG A 40 0.88 8.02 3.75
CA ARG A 40 0.63 6.59 4.00
C ARG A 40 -0.84 6.31 4.29
N ASP A 41 -1.51 7.15 5.08
CA ASP A 41 -2.93 7.03 5.35
C ASP A 41 -3.77 7.17 4.07
N ARG A 42 -3.45 8.15 3.22
CA ARG A 42 -4.12 8.32 1.92
C ARG A 42 -3.85 7.15 0.98
N ALA A 43 -2.60 6.67 0.91
CA ALA A 43 -2.20 5.53 0.10
C ALA A 43 -2.89 4.24 0.54
N TRP A 44 -2.98 3.99 1.85
CA TRP A 44 -3.69 2.83 2.40
C TRP A 44 -5.16 2.81 2.02
N LYS A 45 -5.85 3.97 2.05
CA LYS A 45 -7.23 4.09 1.57
C LYS A 45 -7.37 3.72 0.09
N ARG A 46 -6.44 4.19 -0.76
CA ARG A 46 -6.42 3.84 -2.20
C ARG A 46 -6.18 2.36 -2.43
N ILE A 47 -5.23 1.76 -1.72
CA ILE A 47 -4.94 0.31 -1.78
C ILE A 47 -6.18 -0.50 -1.41
N ARG A 48 -6.87 -0.15 -0.31
CA ARG A 48 -8.10 -0.87 0.08
C ARG A 48 -9.22 -0.73 -0.95
N ALA A 49 -9.36 0.45 -1.58
CA ALA A 49 -10.33 0.64 -2.64
C ALA A 49 -10.00 -0.22 -3.88
N ALA A 50 -8.73 -0.25 -4.29
CA ALA A 50 -8.27 -1.08 -5.40
C ALA A 50 -8.40 -2.58 -5.08
N ALA A 51 -8.12 -2.98 -3.84
CA ALA A 51 -8.28 -4.36 -3.38
C ALA A 51 -9.72 -4.84 -3.51
N ARG A 52 -10.70 -4.04 -3.11
CA ARG A 52 -12.13 -4.35 -3.33
C ARG A 52 -12.48 -4.45 -4.81
N LYS A 53 -11.91 -3.60 -5.66
CA LYS A 53 -12.15 -3.60 -7.11
C LYS A 53 -11.60 -4.86 -7.79
N PHE A 54 -10.45 -5.35 -7.33
CA PHE A 54 -9.75 -6.50 -7.93
C PHE A 54 -9.90 -7.80 -7.14
N ASP A 55 -10.83 -7.83 -6.18
CA ASP A 55 -11.10 -8.99 -5.32
C ASP A 55 -9.83 -9.53 -4.62
N VAL A 56 -9.04 -8.61 -4.06
CA VAL A 56 -7.86 -8.93 -3.25
C VAL A 56 -8.23 -8.80 -1.78
N GLU A 57 -8.09 -9.90 -1.04
CA GLU A 57 -8.27 -9.90 0.40
C GLU A 57 -7.08 -9.23 1.11
N ILE A 58 -7.38 -8.32 2.05
CA ILE A 58 -6.40 -7.68 2.93
C ILE A 58 -6.85 -7.88 4.36
N SER A 59 -6.11 -8.68 5.12
CA SER A 59 -6.38 -8.97 6.54
C SER A 59 -5.95 -7.83 7.47
N ALA A 60 -4.95 -7.04 7.07
CA ALA A 60 -4.47 -5.90 7.84
C ALA A 60 -5.54 -4.82 7.96
N ARG A 61 -5.85 -4.40 9.19
CA ARG A 61 -6.84 -3.34 9.45
C ARG A 61 -6.29 -1.95 9.13
N GLY A 62 -4.98 -1.77 9.32
CA GLY A 62 -4.25 -0.53 9.09
C GLY A 62 -2.81 -0.80 8.69
N TRP A 63 -2.22 0.11 7.91
CA TRP A 63 -0.84 -0.05 7.44
C TRP A 63 0.19 -0.12 8.58
N ARG A 64 -0.09 0.47 9.75
CA ARG A 64 0.77 0.38 10.94
C ARG A 64 1.01 -1.07 11.38
N GLN A 65 0.02 -1.95 11.22
CA GLN A 65 0.16 -3.38 11.54
C GLN A 65 1.17 -4.09 10.63
N LEU A 66 1.38 -3.58 9.41
CA LEU A 66 2.38 -4.12 8.49
C LEU A 66 3.80 -3.82 8.98
N PHE A 67 4.00 -2.73 9.72
CA PHE A 67 5.31 -2.32 10.24
C PHE A 67 5.68 -3.11 11.50
N GLU A 68 4.69 -3.40 12.36
CA GLU A 68 4.87 -4.22 13.56
C GLU A 68 5.31 -5.66 13.21
N GLY A 69 4.82 -6.20 12.08
CA GLY A 69 5.18 -7.53 11.60
C GLY A 69 6.42 -7.60 10.69
N GLY A 70 6.96 -6.47 10.25
CA GLY A 70 7.85 -6.40 9.08
C GLY A 70 9.34 -6.58 9.35
N LYS A 71 9.93 -5.94 10.38
CA LYS A 71 11.39 -6.02 10.65
C LYS A 71 11.81 -5.89 12.12
N ALA A 72 10.89 -5.91 13.08
CA ALA A 72 11.24 -5.88 14.51
C ALA A 72 11.70 -7.24 15.08
N LYS A 73 11.83 -8.29 14.25
CA LYS A 73 12.32 -9.61 14.66
C LYS A 73 13.21 -10.26 13.58
N LYS A 74 14.26 -9.56 13.15
CA LYS A 74 15.49 -10.28 12.77
C LYS A 74 16.44 -10.15 13.97
N ARG A 75 16.50 -11.23 14.76
CA ARG A 75 17.62 -11.49 15.67
C ARG A 75 18.90 -11.63 14.87
#